data_AF-A0A3S4KF65-F1
#
_entry.id   AF-A0A3S4KF65-F1
#
_cell.length_a   1.000
_cell.length_b   1.000
_cell.length_c   1.000
_cell.angle_alpha   90.00
_cell.angle_beta   90.00
_cell.angle_gamma   90.00
#
_symmetry.space_group_name_H-M   'P 1'
#
loop_
_entity.id
_entity.type
_entity.pdbx_description
1 polymer ?
#
loop_
_entity_poly.entity_id
_entity_poly.type
_entity_poly.pdbx_seq_one_letter_code
_entity_poly.pdbx_strand_id
1 'polypeptide(L)'
;MSIPLLKPGLPSANNATHLTGQKKISRKSNAINEKKHTVPWRYVILRLHEAVQEIVPHLNEHDHKRFSKGLARVFIDNYAAIPSESIRRLLALREAGIIHILALGEDYEMEINESRTVLKTEDNSYSFDVFIDARGQRPLKVKDIPFPGLREQLQKTGDEIPDVGEDYTLQQPEDIRGRVAFGALPWLMHDQPFVQGLTACAEIGEAMARAVVKPASRARRRLSFD
;
A
#
# COMPACT_ATOMS: atom_id res chain seq x y z
N MET A 1 2.80 -36.02 -30.38
CA MET A 1 1.74 -35.00 -30.37
C MET A 1 2.43 -33.68 -30.07
N SER A 2 2.60 -32.83 -31.09
CA SER A 2 3.50 -31.67 -31.05
C SER A 2 2.77 -30.44 -30.51
N ILE A 3 3.34 -29.79 -29.50
CA ILE A 3 2.87 -28.52 -28.96
C ILE A 3 3.35 -27.40 -29.90
N PRO A 4 2.47 -26.54 -30.44
CA PRO A 4 2.92 -25.43 -31.27
C PRO A 4 3.62 -24.39 -30.40
N LEU A 5 4.90 -24.16 -30.68
CA LEU A 5 5.67 -23.03 -30.19
C LEU A 5 5.06 -21.73 -30.72
N LEU A 6 4.50 -20.91 -29.82
CA LEU A 6 4.25 -19.50 -30.11
C LEU A 6 5.57 -18.86 -30.53
N LYS A 7 5.63 -18.35 -31.76
CA LYS A 7 6.76 -17.57 -32.26
C LYS A 7 7.02 -16.40 -31.30
N PRO A 8 8.26 -16.17 -30.82
CA PRO A 8 8.59 -14.94 -30.11
C PRO A 8 8.45 -13.77 -31.09
N GLY A 9 7.54 -12.85 -30.78
CA GLY A 9 7.49 -11.54 -31.45
C GLY A 9 8.84 -10.84 -31.27
N LEU A 10 9.29 -10.14 -32.33
CA LEU A 10 10.54 -9.39 -32.32
C LEU A 10 10.64 -8.49 -31.07
N PRO A 11 11.82 -8.39 -30.42
CA PRO A 11 12.01 -7.42 -29.37
C PRO A 11 11.89 -6.01 -29.95
N SER A 12 10.87 -5.26 -29.52
CA SER A 12 10.82 -3.82 -29.72
C SER A 12 12.10 -3.19 -29.16
N ALA A 13 12.80 -2.41 -29.98
CA ALA A 13 14.09 -1.79 -29.67
C ALA A 13 14.08 -0.92 -28.40
N ASN A 14 12.90 -0.49 -27.93
CA ASN A 14 12.73 0.26 -26.68
C ASN A 14 12.99 -0.55 -25.41
N ASN A 15 12.87 -1.89 -25.46
CA ASN A 15 12.97 -2.73 -24.27
C ASN A 15 14.42 -3.02 -23.83
N ALA A 16 15.36 -3.16 -24.76
CA ALA A 16 16.76 -3.48 -24.45
C ALA A 16 17.46 -2.34 -23.66
N THR A 17 17.13 -1.09 -24.00
CA THR A 17 17.68 0.13 -23.38
C THR A 17 17.23 0.26 -21.92
N HIS A 18 15.97 -0.04 -21.63
CA HIS A 18 15.40 -0.01 -20.27
C HIS A 18 16.02 -1.06 -19.34
N LEU A 19 16.21 -2.30 -19.81
CA LEU A 19 16.85 -3.36 -19.01
C LEU A 19 18.31 -3.05 -18.66
N THR A 20 19.03 -2.43 -19.60
CA THR A 20 20.41 -1.99 -19.37
C THR A 20 20.47 -0.90 -18.29
N GLY A 21 19.49 0.01 -18.27
CA GLY A 21 19.31 1.01 -17.21
C GLY A 21 19.06 0.40 -15.83
N GLN A 22 18.13 -0.55 -15.73
CA GLN A 22 17.78 -1.20 -14.46
C GLN A 22 18.94 -2.02 -13.88
N LYS A 23 19.70 -2.75 -14.72
CA LYS A 23 20.92 -3.45 -14.30
C LYS A 23 21.98 -2.48 -13.76
N LYS A 24 22.17 -1.31 -14.40
CA LYS A 24 23.08 -0.25 -13.91
C LYS A 24 22.64 0.33 -12.56
N ILE A 25 21.34 0.58 -12.37
CA ILE A 25 20.78 1.09 -11.12
C ILE A 25 21.02 0.08 -9.97
N SER A 26 20.75 -1.20 -10.21
CA SER A 26 20.96 -2.26 -9.22
C SER A 26 22.43 -2.41 -8.81
N ARG A 27 23.38 -2.27 -9.74
CA ARG A 27 24.82 -2.29 -9.43
C ARG A 27 25.24 -1.08 -8.60
N LYS A 28 24.78 0.12 -8.95
CA LYS A 28 25.03 1.34 -8.16
C LYS A 28 24.47 1.22 -6.75
N SER A 29 23.26 0.68 -6.58
CA SER A 29 22.63 0.49 -5.27
C SER A 29 23.46 -0.42 -4.36
N ASN A 30 24.04 -1.50 -4.88
CA ASN A 30 24.91 -2.37 -4.08
C ASN A 30 26.20 -1.68 -3.65
N ALA A 31 26.85 -0.95 -4.55
CA ALA A 31 28.07 -0.22 -4.24
C ALA A 31 27.83 0.84 -3.15
N ILE A 32 26.65 1.48 -3.14
CA ILE A 32 26.23 2.42 -2.09
C ILE A 32 26.08 1.69 -0.75
N ASN A 33 25.39 0.55 -0.73
CA ASN A 33 25.19 -0.25 0.49
C ASN A 33 26.52 -0.76 1.07
N GLU A 34 27.41 -1.31 0.23
CA GLU A 34 28.73 -1.80 0.64
C GLU A 34 29.59 -0.69 1.25
N LYS A 35 29.52 0.52 0.68
CA LYS A 35 30.23 1.71 1.18
C LYS A 35 29.51 2.39 2.35
N LYS A 36 28.35 1.88 2.79
CA LYS A 36 27.46 2.50 3.79
C LYS A 36 27.22 3.98 3.51
N HIS A 37 27.12 4.34 2.24
CA HIS A 37 27.02 5.72 1.82
C HIS A 37 25.54 6.15 1.83
N THR A 38 25.22 7.16 2.62
CA THR A 38 23.86 7.72 2.63
C THR A 38 23.62 8.49 1.33
N VAL A 39 22.55 8.15 0.62
CA VAL A 39 22.08 8.91 -0.54
C VAL A 39 21.29 10.12 -0.03
N PRO A 40 21.82 11.35 -0.07
CA PRO A 40 21.28 12.45 0.72
C PRO A 40 19.83 12.78 0.38
N TRP A 41 19.46 12.81 -0.90
CA TRP A 41 18.08 13.11 -1.31
C TRP A 41 17.07 12.05 -0.86
N ARG A 42 17.43 10.77 -0.85
CA ARG A 42 16.54 9.69 -0.34
C ARG A 42 16.31 9.85 1.15
N TYR A 43 17.37 10.17 1.88
CA TYR A 43 17.28 10.43 3.31
C TYR A 43 16.43 11.68 3.60
N VAL A 44 16.59 12.75 2.81
CA VAL A 44 15.77 13.96 2.95
C VAL A 44 14.29 13.66 2.70
N ILE A 45 13.94 12.91 1.65
CA ILE A 45 12.55 12.50 1.40
C ILE A 45 12.03 11.64 2.56
N LEU A 46 12.87 10.71 3.06
CA LEU A 46 12.54 9.89 4.22
C LEU A 46 12.38 10.71 5.50
N ARG A 47 13.05 11.84 5.69
CA ARG A 47 12.83 12.70 6.87
C ARG A 47 11.63 13.63 6.68
N LEU A 48 11.37 14.05 5.45
CA LEU A 48 10.28 14.96 5.12
C LEU A 48 8.90 14.33 5.41
N HIS A 49 8.73 13.01 5.21
CA HIS A 49 7.44 12.38 5.47
C HIS A 49 7.00 12.55 6.93
N GLU A 50 7.93 12.57 7.90
CA GLU A 50 7.61 12.71 9.33
C GLU A 50 6.94 14.06 9.59
N ALA A 51 7.54 15.14 9.09
CA ALA A 51 6.99 16.49 9.21
C ALA A 51 5.67 16.65 8.47
N VAL A 52 5.52 16.00 7.31
CA VAL A 52 4.28 16.07 6.53
C VAL A 52 3.17 15.25 7.19
N GLN A 53 3.48 14.12 7.81
CA GLN A 53 2.52 13.24 8.47
C GLN A 53 1.70 13.99 9.53
N GLU A 54 2.32 14.86 10.31
CA GLU A 54 1.63 15.67 11.31
C GLU A 54 0.61 16.64 10.70
N ILE A 55 0.82 17.07 9.46
CA ILE A 55 -0.04 18.05 8.77
C ILE A 55 -1.21 17.36 8.07
N VAL A 56 -1.06 16.11 7.62
CA VAL A 56 -2.07 15.39 6.81
C VAL A 56 -3.48 15.41 7.43
N PRO A 57 -3.68 15.15 8.74
CA PRO A 57 -5.02 15.20 9.35
C PRO A 57 -5.66 16.60 9.39
N HIS A 58 -4.88 17.66 9.14
CA HIS A 58 -5.34 19.04 9.13
C HIS A 58 -5.63 19.57 7.72
N LEU A 59 -5.40 18.76 6.68
CA LEU A 59 -5.72 19.14 5.31
C LEU A 59 -7.23 19.15 5.07
N ASN A 60 -7.71 20.17 4.38
CA ASN A 60 -9.06 20.13 3.81
C ASN A 60 -9.13 19.10 2.67
N GLU A 61 -10.34 18.80 2.20
CA GLU A 61 -10.57 17.78 1.19
C GLU A 61 -9.80 18.02 -0.12
N HIS A 62 -9.75 19.27 -0.60
CA HIS A 62 -9.04 19.64 -1.82
C HIS A 62 -7.54 19.36 -1.68
N ASP A 63 -6.93 19.79 -0.58
CA ASP A 63 -5.51 19.63 -0.34
C ASP A 63 -5.15 18.19 -0.05
N HIS A 64 -6.02 17.43 0.62
CA HIS A 64 -5.86 16.00 0.82
C HIS A 64 -5.86 15.24 -0.53
N LYS A 65 -6.77 15.58 -1.46
CA LYS A 65 -6.79 15.01 -2.82
C LYS A 65 -5.51 15.34 -3.59
N ARG A 66 -5.03 16.59 -3.51
CA ARG A 66 -3.79 17.03 -4.17
C ARG A 66 -2.56 16.33 -3.57
N PHE A 67 -2.50 16.20 -2.26
CA PHE A 67 -1.47 15.47 -1.54
C PHE A 67 -1.42 14.00 -1.96
N SER A 68 -2.57 13.33 -1.96
CA SER A 68 -2.73 11.92 -2.33
C SER A 68 -2.27 11.63 -3.76
N LYS A 69 -2.62 12.51 -4.71
CA LYS A 69 -2.21 12.39 -6.12
C LYS A 69 -0.73 12.71 -6.37
N GLY A 70 -0.12 13.53 -5.51
CA GLY A 70 1.25 14.01 -5.67
C GLY A 70 2.21 13.43 -4.64
N LEU A 71 2.46 14.20 -3.59
CA LEU A 71 3.56 13.96 -2.64
C LEU A 71 3.45 12.62 -1.91
N ALA A 72 2.24 12.13 -1.62
CA ALA A 72 2.04 10.83 -1.00
C ALA A 72 2.68 9.69 -1.80
N ARG A 73 2.56 9.70 -3.14
CA ARG A 73 3.16 8.68 -4.03
C ARG A 73 4.69 8.67 -3.91
N VAL A 74 5.32 9.85 -3.81
CA VAL A 74 6.78 9.97 -3.64
C VAL A 74 7.24 9.31 -2.34
N PHE A 75 6.50 9.52 -1.25
CA PHE A 75 6.82 8.88 0.03
C PHE A 75 6.62 7.36 -0.03
N ILE A 76 5.47 6.91 -0.56
CA ILE A 76 5.16 5.47 -0.71
C ILE A 76 6.22 4.76 -1.54
N ASP A 77 6.65 5.36 -2.67
CA ASP A 77 7.70 4.79 -3.53
C ASP A 77 9.05 4.72 -2.81
N ASN A 78 9.35 5.71 -1.95
CA ASN A 78 10.57 5.69 -1.15
C ASN A 78 10.52 4.62 -0.04
N TYR A 79 9.32 4.24 0.42
CA TYR A 79 9.08 3.14 1.38
C TYR A 79 9.04 1.76 0.75
N ALA A 80 8.58 1.65 -0.50
CA ALA A 80 8.52 0.42 -1.27
C ALA A 80 9.92 -0.03 -1.74
N ALA A 81 10.82 -0.27 -0.79
CA ALA A 81 12.17 -0.71 -1.05
C ALA A 81 12.17 -2.21 -1.39
N ILE A 82 12.22 -2.53 -2.68
CA ILE A 82 12.51 -3.89 -3.13
C ILE A 82 14.02 -4.12 -3.02
N PRO A 83 14.48 -5.19 -2.34
CA PRO A 83 15.90 -5.51 -2.28
C PRO A 83 16.49 -5.62 -3.69
N SER A 84 17.69 -5.05 -3.89
CA SER A 84 18.36 -5.02 -5.19
C SER A 84 18.59 -6.43 -5.77
N GLU A 85 18.78 -7.42 -4.89
CA GLU A 85 18.90 -8.83 -5.25
C GLU A 85 17.59 -9.40 -5.81
N SER A 86 16.45 -9.06 -5.23
CA SER A 86 15.13 -9.48 -5.73
C SER A 86 14.89 -8.95 -7.15
N ILE A 87 15.22 -7.67 -7.41
CA ILE A 87 15.16 -7.10 -8.77
C ILE A 87 16.07 -7.88 -9.74
N ARG A 88 17.30 -8.25 -9.33
CA ARG A 88 18.22 -9.00 -10.19
C ARG A 88 17.65 -10.37 -10.56
N ARG A 89 17.05 -11.07 -9.60
CA ARG A 89 16.42 -12.38 -9.84
C ARG A 89 15.27 -12.25 -10.84
N LEU A 90 14.40 -11.25 -10.68
CA LEU A 90 13.32 -10.98 -11.64
C LEU A 90 13.86 -10.70 -13.05
N LEU A 91 14.88 -9.86 -13.18
CA LEU A 91 15.47 -9.55 -14.49
C LEU A 91 16.14 -10.76 -15.14
N ALA A 92 16.82 -11.61 -14.37
CA ALA A 92 17.43 -12.84 -14.88
C ALA A 92 16.37 -13.84 -15.37
N LEU A 93 15.27 -14.02 -14.63
CA LEU A 93 14.16 -14.87 -15.05
C LEU A 93 13.50 -14.36 -16.34
N ARG A 94 13.37 -13.03 -16.48
CA ARG A 94 12.84 -12.40 -17.70
C ARG A 94 13.77 -12.61 -18.89
N GLU A 95 15.08 -12.46 -18.69
CA GLU A 95 16.09 -12.66 -19.74
C GLU A 95 16.17 -14.13 -20.19
N ALA A 96 15.94 -15.07 -19.27
CA ALA A 96 15.81 -16.49 -19.57
C ALA A 96 14.48 -16.87 -20.23
N GLY A 97 13.54 -15.92 -20.41
CA GLY A 97 12.23 -16.17 -21.00
C GLY A 97 11.25 -16.94 -20.09
N ILE A 98 11.52 -17.03 -18.79
CA ILE A 98 10.68 -17.75 -17.82
C ILE A 98 9.48 -16.89 -17.38
N ILE A 99 9.68 -15.57 -17.31
CA ILE A 99 8.62 -14.61 -16.96
C ILE A 99 8.53 -13.49 -18.00
N HIS A 100 7.33 -12.95 -18.14
CA HIS A 100 7.07 -11.73 -18.91
C HIS A 100 6.62 -10.63 -17.96
N ILE A 101 7.20 -9.43 -18.13
CA ILE A 101 6.77 -8.24 -17.39
C ILE A 101 5.84 -7.45 -18.30
N LEU A 102 4.60 -7.30 -17.88
CA LEU A 102 3.58 -6.51 -18.54
C LEU A 102 3.37 -5.22 -17.76
N ALA A 103 3.55 -4.07 -18.41
CA ALA A 103 3.17 -2.77 -17.86
C ALA A 103 1.72 -2.50 -18.23
N LEU A 104 0.84 -2.39 -17.23
CA LEU A 104 -0.60 -2.21 -17.44
C LEU A 104 -1.01 -0.75 -17.68
N GLY A 105 -0.15 0.21 -17.35
CA GLY A 105 -0.51 1.63 -17.36
C GLY A 105 -1.29 2.06 -16.11
N GLU A 106 -1.83 3.27 -16.13
CA GLU A 106 -2.67 3.79 -15.04
C GLU A 106 -4.12 3.31 -15.16
N ASP A 107 -4.60 3.13 -16.40
CA ASP A 107 -5.99 2.79 -16.70
C ASP A 107 -6.10 1.37 -17.25
N TYR A 108 -6.36 0.42 -16.35
CA TYR A 108 -6.72 -0.95 -16.71
C TYR A 108 -7.92 -1.42 -15.89
N GLU A 109 -8.76 -2.24 -16.52
CA GLU A 109 -9.87 -2.90 -15.86
C GLU A 109 -9.48 -4.34 -15.51
N MET A 110 -10.02 -4.85 -14.40
CA MET A 110 -9.80 -6.20 -13.94
C MET A 110 -11.13 -6.88 -13.65
N GLU A 111 -11.37 -7.99 -14.33
CA GLU A 111 -12.55 -8.84 -14.15
C GLU A 111 -12.11 -10.19 -13.57
N ILE A 112 -12.64 -10.54 -12.40
CA ILE A 112 -12.38 -11.82 -11.74
C ILE A 112 -13.59 -12.72 -11.98
N ASN A 113 -13.41 -13.76 -12.80
CA ASN A 113 -14.42 -14.77 -13.09
C ASN A 113 -14.11 -16.06 -12.32
N GLU A 114 -15.05 -17.01 -12.30
CA GLU A 114 -14.93 -18.27 -11.53
C GLU A 114 -13.65 -19.06 -11.84
N SER A 115 -13.16 -19.01 -13.08
CA SER A 115 -12.00 -19.80 -13.52
C SER A 115 -10.78 -18.98 -13.95
N ARG A 116 -10.92 -17.66 -14.17
CA ARG A 116 -9.87 -16.81 -14.75
C ARG A 116 -9.98 -15.36 -14.32
N THR A 117 -8.85 -14.67 -14.33
CA THR A 117 -8.80 -13.20 -14.24
C THR A 117 -8.47 -12.61 -15.60
N VAL A 118 -9.24 -11.60 -16.01
CA VAL A 118 -9.04 -10.87 -17.27
C VAL A 118 -8.63 -9.44 -16.93
N LEU A 119 -7.51 -9.00 -17.49
CA LEU A 119 -7.05 -7.62 -17.46
C LEU A 119 -7.31 -6.98 -18.82
N LYS A 120 -7.97 -5.83 -18.86
CA LYS A 120 -8.21 -5.05 -20.07
C LYS A 120 -7.47 -3.72 -19.96
N THR A 121 -6.61 -3.45 -20.94
CA THR A 121 -6.01 -2.13 -21.17
C THR A 121 -6.67 -1.53 -22.41
N GLU A 122 -6.41 -0.25 -22.71
CA GLU A 122 -6.94 0.41 -23.92
C GLU A 122 -6.74 -0.43 -25.20
N ASP A 123 -5.54 -1.01 -25.35
CA ASP A 123 -5.16 -1.72 -26.57
C ASP A 123 -5.29 -3.25 -26.51
N ASN A 124 -5.45 -3.85 -25.33
CA ASN A 124 -5.21 -5.29 -25.15
C ASN A 124 -6.08 -5.93 -24.07
N SER A 125 -6.27 -7.24 -24.19
CA SER A 125 -6.87 -8.06 -23.15
C SER A 125 -5.97 -9.26 -22.83
N TYR A 126 -5.73 -9.48 -21.54
CA TYR A 126 -4.86 -10.53 -21.03
C TYR A 126 -5.64 -11.42 -20.07
N SER A 127 -5.59 -12.74 -20.27
CA SER A 127 -6.31 -13.70 -19.44
C SER A 127 -5.34 -14.62 -18.71
N PHE A 128 -5.58 -14.82 -17.41
CA PHE A 128 -4.72 -15.61 -16.54
C PHE A 128 -5.55 -16.65 -15.78
N ASP A 129 -5.06 -17.90 -15.74
CA ASP A 129 -5.70 -18.98 -14.98
C ASP A 129 -5.52 -18.81 -13.46
N VAL A 130 -4.43 -18.16 -13.03
CA VAL A 130 -4.17 -17.82 -11.63
C VAL A 130 -3.73 -16.37 -11.55
N PHE A 131 -4.34 -15.61 -10.64
CA PHE A 131 -3.99 -14.23 -10.36
C PHE A 131 -3.62 -14.06 -8.90
N ILE A 132 -2.48 -13.40 -8.66
CA ILE A 132 -2.01 -13.07 -7.32
C ILE A 132 -1.99 -11.54 -7.21
N ASP A 133 -2.88 -10.98 -6.40
CA ASP A 133 -2.89 -9.56 -6.12
C ASP A 133 -1.79 -9.21 -5.10
N ALA A 134 -0.69 -8.67 -5.60
CA ALA A 134 0.46 -8.23 -4.80
C ALA A 134 0.51 -6.69 -4.62
N ARG A 135 -0.62 -5.98 -4.77
CA ARG A 135 -0.68 -4.50 -4.65
C ARG A 135 -0.59 -4.01 -3.20
N GLY A 136 -0.46 -4.92 -2.23
CA GLY A 136 -0.34 -4.60 -0.81
C GLY A 136 -1.69 -4.47 -0.11
N GLN A 137 -1.64 -4.01 1.14
CA GLN A 137 -2.85 -3.79 1.93
C GLN A 137 -3.58 -2.53 1.49
N ARG A 138 -4.91 -2.61 1.40
CA ARG A 138 -5.79 -1.47 1.11
C ARG A 138 -6.46 -0.99 2.41
N PRO A 139 -6.82 0.30 2.51
CA PRO A 139 -7.65 0.77 3.61
C PRO A 139 -8.96 -0.03 3.68
N LEU A 140 -9.33 -0.51 4.87
CA LEU A 140 -10.55 -1.29 5.10
C LEU A 140 -11.67 -0.40 5.61
N LYS A 141 -12.90 -0.72 5.20
CA LYS A 141 -14.12 -0.05 5.63
C LYS A 141 -14.92 -0.97 6.55
N VAL A 142 -15.97 -0.45 7.17
CA VAL A 142 -16.88 -1.22 8.03
C VAL A 142 -17.36 -2.50 7.33
N LYS A 143 -17.68 -2.44 6.03
CA LYS A 143 -18.12 -3.60 5.23
C LYS A 143 -17.10 -4.76 5.17
N ASP A 144 -15.81 -4.46 5.35
CA ASP A 144 -14.73 -5.43 5.27
C ASP A 144 -14.43 -6.11 6.63
N ILE A 145 -15.14 -5.76 7.71
CA ILE A 145 -14.94 -6.33 9.06
C ILE A 145 -15.28 -7.83 9.05
N PRO A 146 -14.36 -8.75 9.37
CA PRO A 146 -14.61 -10.19 9.25
C PRO A 146 -15.55 -10.76 10.32
N PHE A 147 -15.92 -9.98 11.34
CA PHE A 147 -16.80 -10.39 12.44
C PHE A 147 -18.24 -9.90 12.20
N PRO A 148 -19.21 -10.78 11.87
CA PRO A 148 -20.55 -10.35 11.45
C PRO A 148 -21.29 -9.49 12.47
N GLY A 149 -21.25 -9.85 13.76
CA GLY A 149 -21.94 -9.08 14.81
C GLY A 149 -21.36 -7.67 15.00
N LEU A 150 -20.02 -7.56 15.04
CA LEU A 150 -19.33 -6.27 15.12
C LEU A 150 -19.59 -5.42 13.87
N ARG A 151 -19.60 -6.05 12.68
CA ARG A 151 -19.93 -5.38 11.43
C ARG A 151 -21.33 -4.78 11.48
N GLU A 152 -22.32 -5.55 11.91
CA GLU A 152 -23.71 -5.08 12.01
C GLU A 152 -23.84 -3.91 13.01
N GLN A 153 -23.18 -4.00 14.16
CA GLN A 153 -23.14 -2.91 15.15
C GLN A 153 -22.58 -1.62 14.56
N LEU A 154 -21.45 -1.70 13.85
CA LEU A 154 -20.83 -0.53 13.23
C LEU A 154 -21.60 0.00 12.02
N GLN A 155 -22.25 -0.86 11.22
CA GLN A 155 -23.10 -0.41 10.12
C GLN A 155 -24.27 0.45 10.60
N LYS A 156 -24.78 0.21 11.81
CA LYS A 156 -25.87 1.01 12.41
C LYS A 156 -25.46 2.45 12.74
N THR A 157 -24.16 2.75 12.83
CA THR A 157 -23.70 4.14 13.06
C THR A 157 -23.78 5.00 11.80
N GLY A 158 -23.87 4.38 10.61
CA GLY A 158 -23.91 5.06 9.32
C GLY A 158 -22.55 5.42 8.74
N ASP A 159 -21.46 5.21 9.48
CA ASP A 159 -20.11 5.53 9.01
C ASP A 159 -19.53 4.43 8.12
N GLU A 160 -18.91 4.81 7.00
CA GLU A 160 -18.17 3.86 6.17
C GLU A 160 -16.83 3.44 6.78
N ILE A 161 -16.22 4.32 7.57
CA ILE A 161 -14.92 4.14 8.21
C ILE A 161 -15.16 4.09 9.73
N PRO A 162 -14.62 3.10 10.46
CA PRO A 162 -14.74 3.04 11.92
C PRO A 162 -14.07 4.23 12.62
N ASP A 163 -14.65 4.73 13.72
CA ASP A 163 -14.05 5.84 14.46
C ASP A 163 -13.12 5.32 15.53
N VAL A 164 -11.86 5.72 15.50
CA VAL A 164 -10.83 5.22 16.42
C VAL A 164 -10.24 6.37 17.22
N GLY A 165 -10.07 6.15 18.52
CA GLY A 165 -9.47 7.08 19.47
C GLY A 165 -7.96 7.26 19.25
N GLU A 166 -7.33 8.15 20.03
CA GLU A 166 -5.87 8.22 20.11
C GLU A 166 -5.27 6.93 20.71
N ASP A 167 -6.07 6.22 21.48
CA ASP A 167 -5.80 4.90 22.02
C ASP A 167 -6.17 3.75 21.06
N TYR A 168 -6.57 4.11 19.82
CA TYR A 168 -7.01 3.22 18.76
C TYR A 168 -8.26 2.40 19.07
N THR A 169 -9.00 2.74 20.13
CA THR A 169 -10.26 2.08 20.47
C THR A 169 -11.43 2.68 19.71
N LEU A 170 -12.42 1.84 19.37
CA LEU A 170 -13.64 2.31 18.73
C LEU A 170 -14.35 3.34 19.60
N GLN A 171 -14.78 4.44 18.98
CA GLN A 171 -15.54 5.51 19.64
C GLN A 171 -17.05 5.34 19.49
N GLN A 172 -17.49 4.50 18.56
CA GLN A 172 -18.89 4.15 18.34
C GLN A 172 -19.01 2.69 17.93
N PRO A 173 -20.19 2.07 18.11
CA PRO A 173 -21.31 2.52 18.95
C PRO A 173 -21.02 2.49 20.47
N GLU A 174 -21.85 3.16 21.27
CA GLU A 174 -21.68 3.34 22.73
C GLU A 174 -21.48 2.01 23.50
N ASP A 175 -22.15 0.94 23.08
CA ASP A 175 -22.11 -0.40 23.68
C ASP A 175 -20.74 -1.08 23.55
N ILE A 176 -19.94 -0.70 22.55
CA ILE A 176 -18.59 -1.24 22.31
C ILE A 176 -17.47 -0.20 22.41
N ARG A 177 -17.82 1.06 22.72
CA ARG A 177 -16.84 2.15 22.87
C ARG A 177 -15.75 1.75 23.87
N GLY A 178 -14.50 1.93 23.49
CA GLY A 178 -13.34 1.62 24.35
C GLY A 178 -13.05 0.12 24.53
N ARG A 179 -13.85 -0.80 23.97
CA ARG A 179 -13.72 -2.25 24.18
C ARG A 179 -12.99 -2.97 23.06
N VAL A 180 -13.00 -2.40 21.86
CA VAL A 180 -12.41 -2.98 20.66
C VAL A 180 -11.41 -1.98 20.10
N ALA A 181 -10.16 -2.43 19.87
CA ALA A 181 -9.10 -1.59 19.32
C ALA A 181 -8.75 -2.00 17.88
N PHE A 182 -8.62 -1.01 16.99
CA PHE A 182 -8.28 -1.17 15.59
C PHE A 182 -6.85 -0.68 15.35
N GLY A 183 -5.89 -1.57 15.61
CA GLY A 183 -4.45 -1.28 15.50
C GLY A 183 -3.76 -1.64 14.20
N ALA A 184 -4.44 -2.43 13.37
CA ALA A 184 -3.82 -2.91 12.14
C ALA A 184 -3.82 -1.79 11.09
N LEU A 185 -2.74 -1.75 10.30
CA LEU A 185 -2.52 -0.75 9.24
C LEU A 185 -3.76 -0.46 8.39
N PRO A 186 -4.51 -1.46 7.89
CA PRO A 186 -5.62 -1.19 6.98
C PRO A 186 -6.73 -0.34 7.60
N TRP A 187 -6.86 -0.29 8.93
CA TRP A 187 -7.84 0.54 9.62
C TRP A 187 -7.38 1.98 9.83
N LEU A 188 -6.06 2.22 9.78
CA LEU A 188 -5.43 3.51 10.09
C LEU A 188 -4.97 4.27 8.83
N MET A 189 -4.89 3.59 7.68
CA MET A 189 -4.40 4.21 6.44
C MET A 189 -5.30 5.32 5.87
N HIS A 190 -6.52 5.52 6.41
CA HIS A 190 -7.43 6.58 5.97
C HIS A 190 -6.97 7.98 6.41
N ASP A 191 -6.47 8.09 7.65
CA ASP A 191 -6.01 9.34 8.27
C ASP A 191 -4.51 9.33 8.59
N GLN A 192 -3.88 8.15 8.58
CA GLN A 192 -2.45 7.97 8.83
C GLN A 192 -1.79 7.14 7.72
N PRO A 193 -1.57 7.70 6.51
CA PRO A 193 -1.09 6.93 5.36
C PRO A 193 0.34 6.40 5.50
N PHE A 194 1.12 6.91 6.47
CA PHE A 194 2.51 6.50 6.74
C PHE A 194 2.68 5.73 8.04
N VAL A 195 1.59 5.33 8.71
CA VAL A 195 1.66 4.54 9.94
C VAL A 195 2.25 3.17 9.62
N GLN A 196 3.57 3.00 9.71
CA GLN A 196 4.26 1.77 9.33
C GLN A 196 5.56 1.60 10.12
N GLY A 197 6.02 0.35 10.24
CA GLY A 197 7.29 0.02 10.87
C GLY A 197 7.19 -0.38 12.34
N LEU A 198 8.29 -0.94 12.86
CA LEU A 198 8.32 -1.53 14.20
C LEU A 198 8.11 -0.51 15.33
N THR A 199 8.58 0.72 15.15
CA THR A 199 8.38 1.81 16.13
C THR A 199 6.91 2.19 16.22
N ALA A 200 6.25 2.42 15.09
CA ALA A 200 4.81 2.69 15.05
C ALA A 200 4.01 1.53 15.67
N CYS A 201 4.35 0.27 15.36
CA CYS A 201 3.72 -0.89 16.00
C CYS A 201 3.87 -0.88 17.53
N ALA A 202 5.05 -0.52 18.05
CA ALA A 202 5.31 -0.45 19.48
C ALA A 202 4.49 0.68 20.14
N GLU A 203 4.47 1.87 19.56
CA GLU A 203 3.70 3.03 20.04
C GLU A 203 2.19 2.76 20.05
N ILE A 204 1.67 2.16 18.96
CA ILE A 204 0.27 1.73 18.85
C ILE A 204 -0.07 0.72 19.94
N GLY A 205 0.78 -0.30 20.12
CA GLY A 205 0.58 -1.33 21.13
C GLY A 205 0.60 -0.75 22.55
N GLU A 206 1.51 0.19 22.83
CA GLU A 206 1.58 0.87 24.11
C GLU A 206 0.34 1.73 24.38
N ALA A 207 -0.16 2.45 23.38
CA ALA A 207 -1.39 3.24 23.48
C ALA A 207 -2.61 2.36 23.82
N MET A 208 -2.76 1.21 23.14
CA MET A 208 -3.83 0.25 23.45
C MET A 208 -3.68 -0.37 24.83
N ALA A 209 -2.46 -0.74 25.23
CA ALA A 209 -2.22 -1.31 26.55
C ALA A 209 -2.60 -0.33 27.67
N ARG A 210 -2.31 0.97 27.50
CA ARG A 210 -2.76 2.02 28.42
C ARG A 210 -4.29 2.11 28.50
N ALA A 211 -4.98 1.98 27.37
CA ALA A 211 -6.45 2.01 27.29
C ALA A 211 -7.12 0.90 28.12
N VAL A 212 -6.50 -0.29 28.16
CA VAL A 212 -6.98 -1.43 28.95
C VAL A 212 -6.91 -1.15 30.46
N VAL A 213 -5.85 -0.46 30.91
CA VAL A 213 -5.63 -0.16 32.35
C VAL A 213 -6.40 1.08 32.78
N LYS A 214 -6.52 2.08 31.91
CA LYS A 214 -7.30 3.31 32.09
C LYS A 214 -8.04 3.63 30.78
N PRO A 215 -9.36 3.39 30.72
CA PRO A 215 -10.15 3.75 29.55
C PRO A 215 -9.96 5.23 29.18
N ALA A 216 -9.71 5.53 27.91
CA ALA A 216 -9.56 6.91 27.46
C ALA A 216 -10.86 7.70 27.68
N SER A 217 -10.73 8.93 28.18
CA SER A 217 -11.86 9.83 28.46
C SER A 217 -12.19 10.78 27.32
N ARG A 218 -11.45 10.74 26.20
CA ARG A 218 -11.60 11.66 25.05
C ARG A 218 -11.58 10.92 23.70
N ALA A 219 -12.51 11.29 22.83
CA ALA A 219 -12.56 10.87 21.44
C ALA A 219 -11.47 11.55 20.59
N ARG A 220 -10.91 10.83 19.61
CA ARG A 220 -10.03 11.40 18.58
C ARG A 220 -10.88 12.27 17.65
N ARG A 221 -10.32 13.40 17.21
CA ARG A 221 -11.05 14.36 16.36
C ARG A 221 -10.98 13.91 14.90
N ARG A 222 -12.14 13.71 14.26
CA ARG A 222 -12.29 13.39 12.83
C ARG A 222 -12.37 14.65 11.96
N LEU A 223 -12.02 14.50 10.67
CA LEU A 223 -12.46 15.40 9.60
C LEU A 223 -13.89 15.03 9.19
N SER A 224 -14.76 16.03 9.09
CA SER A 224 -16.10 15.91 8.53
C SER A 224 -16.02 15.79 7.00
N PHE A 225 -16.69 14.77 6.45
CA PHE A 225 -16.93 14.67 5.02
C PHE A 225 -18.40 15.02 4.77
N ASP A 226 -18.64 16.05 3.93
CA ASP A 226 -19.90 16.28 3.22
C ASP A 226 -19.76 15.72 1.79
#